data_AF-A0A7S2CGD5-F1
#
_entry.id   AF-A0A7S2CGD5-F1
#
_cell.length_a   1.000
_cell.length_b   1.000
_cell.length_c   1.000
_cell.angle_alpha   90.00
_cell.angle_beta   90.00
_cell.angle_gamma   90.00
#
_symmetry.space_group_name_H-M   'P 1'
#
loop_
_entity.id
_entity.type
_entity.pdbx_description
1 polymer ?
#
loop_
_entity_poly.entity_id
_entity_poly.type
_entity_poly.pdbx_seq_one_letter_code
_entity_poly.pdbx_strand_id
1 'polypeptide(L)'
;GPLLAGLASAGARRRVRGPFRGAMTLASSSGTKAPKLQRTYSDPDLPQLLPLPVRPSSSYEPRPKVKEHAQFTQEVLEAMARKLGLDVEEHPDFRWVIRDCLLALRDEGWTCKVREGDLEYVYAHADKSRPDHPIVEAHQKLAERLLSVQKELQLKHLDPHYRVRYLVYLAIMGETDVRRVTTPKLVEDLMQNLDVSPSDEPYLIHRLKVSVEDCYFRMRRNGAHKITIDNCIDVESLIVNLELDRVGFMKKIS
;
A
#
# COMPACT_ATOMS: atom_id res chain seq x y z
N GLY A 1 -12.64 23.01 -49.55
CA GLY A 1 -13.85 23.73 -49.12
C GLY A 1 -13.71 24.06 -47.64
N PRO A 2 -13.73 25.35 -47.26
CA PRO A 2 -13.66 25.83 -45.87
C PRO A 2 -15.08 25.94 -45.25
N LEU A 3 -15.16 26.47 -44.00
CA LEU A 3 -16.34 26.85 -43.16
C LEU A 3 -16.57 25.86 -41.99
N LEU A 4 -16.69 26.22 -40.70
CA LEU A 4 -16.91 27.46 -39.92
C LEU A 4 -16.45 27.20 -38.45
N ALA A 5 -15.72 28.10 -37.77
CA ALA A 5 -16.18 29.07 -36.73
C ALA A 5 -16.99 28.44 -35.57
N GLY A 6 -16.75 28.64 -34.27
CA GLY A 6 -16.25 29.82 -33.52
C GLY A 6 -17.39 30.44 -32.69
N LEU A 7 -17.10 30.89 -31.45
CA LEU A 7 -17.92 31.61 -30.42
C LEU A 7 -18.47 30.71 -29.28
N ALA A 8 -18.10 30.83 -27.99
CA ALA A 8 -17.79 31.91 -27.03
C ALA A 8 -19.00 32.48 -26.26
N SER A 9 -18.78 32.63 -24.93
CA SER A 9 -19.48 33.50 -23.96
C SER A 9 -20.85 33.02 -23.44
N ALA A 10 -21.32 33.25 -22.21
CA ALA A 10 -20.79 33.83 -20.97
C ALA A 10 -21.93 33.79 -19.93
N GLY A 11 -21.60 33.83 -18.63
CA GLY A 11 -22.22 34.84 -17.76
C GLY A 11 -23.11 34.39 -16.58
N ALA A 12 -22.92 35.14 -15.49
CA ALA A 12 -23.76 35.36 -14.30
C ALA A 12 -23.76 34.27 -13.20
N ARG A 13 -22.97 34.36 -12.11
CA ARG A 13 -23.03 35.29 -10.95
C ARG A 13 -24.43 35.50 -10.36
N ARG A 14 -24.65 35.04 -9.13
CA ARG A 14 -25.08 35.89 -7.99
C ARG A 14 -24.85 35.22 -6.64
N ARG A 15 -24.09 35.91 -5.79
CA ARG A 15 -24.04 35.81 -4.32
C ARG A 15 -25.41 36.18 -3.72
N VAL A 16 -25.67 35.84 -2.45
CA VAL A 16 -25.83 36.83 -1.34
C VAL A 16 -26.28 36.13 -0.03
N ARG A 17 -25.44 36.33 1.01
CA ARG A 17 -25.65 36.59 2.46
C ARG A 17 -26.53 35.66 3.33
N GLY A 18 -25.96 35.29 4.50
CA GLY A 18 -26.63 34.80 5.72
C GLY A 18 -27.49 35.87 6.43
N PRO A 19 -27.65 35.95 7.79
CA PRO A 19 -26.96 35.26 8.91
C PRO A 19 -27.92 34.79 10.06
N PHE A 20 -27.35 34.54 11.27
CA PHE A 20 -27.91 34.43 12.64
C PHE A 20 -27.74 33.04 13.31
N ARG A 21 -26.88 32.81 14.33
CA ARG A 21 -26.68 33.31 15.73
C ARG A 21 -27.57 32.60 16.78
N GLY A 22 -26.92 32.00 17.79
CA GLY A 22 -27.52 31.49 19.05
C GLY A 22 -26.86 30.18 19.49
N ALA A 23 -25.71 30.20 20.17
CA ALA A 23 -25.51 30.39 21.63
C ALA A 23 -25.79 29.12 22.47
N MET A 24 -24.70 28.66 23.09
CA MET A 24 -24.47 27.76 24.22
C MET A 24 -25.64 27.24 25.06
N THR A 25 -25.54 25.97 25.45
CA THR A 25 -25.68 25.58 26.88
C THR A 25 -24.91 24.27 27.15
N LEU A 26 -23.99 24.33 28.12
CA LEU A 26 -23.39 23.18 28.80
C LEU A 26 -24.35 22.72 29.89
N ALA A 27 -24.61 21.43 30.00
CA ALA A 27 -25.00 20.81 31.27
C ALA A 27 -24.63 19.32 31.26
N SER A 28 -23.87 18.97 32.29
CA SER A 28 -23.42 17.65 32.65
C SER A 28 -24.56 16.81 33.24
N SER A 29 -24.28 15.51 33.33
CA SER A 29 -24.66 14.59 34.41
C SER A 29 -25.73 13.52 34.12
N SER A 30 -25.30 12.32 34.52
CA SER A 30 -26.06 11.21 35.07
C SER A 30 -26.84 10.31 34.11
N GLY A 31 -26.50 9.03 34.20
CA GLY A 31 -27.00 7.97 33.35
C GLY A 31 -28.50 7.77 33.48
N THR A 32 -29.13 7.62 32.32
CA THR A 32 -30.45 7.01 32.18
C THR A 32 -30.32 5.98 31.06
N LYS A 33 -30.56 4.71 31.42
CA LYS A 33 -30.58 3.59 30.49
C LYS A 33 -31.55 3.91 29.35
N ALA A 34 -31.08 3.93 28.11
CA ALA A 34 -31.94 4.10 26.94
C ALA A 34 -33.03 3.01 26.97
N PRO A 35 -34.33 3.37 26.92
CA PRO A 35 -35.36 2.37 26.80
C PRO A 35 -35.18 1.68 25.45
N LYS A 36 -35.03 0.36 25.47
CA LYS A 36 -35.05 -0.47 24.25
C LYS A 36 -36.40 -0.25 23.58
N LEU A 37 -36.42 0.53 22.52
CA LEU A 37 -37.59 0.73 21.67
C LEU A 37 -37.98 -0.64 21.11
N GLN A 38 -38.95 -1.30 21.76
CA GLN A 38 -39.65 -2.42 21.16
C GLN A 38 -40.32 -1.86 19.91
N ARG A 39 -39.83 -2.26 18.73
CA ARG A 39 -40.49 -1.98 17.45
C ARG A 39 -41.82 -2.73 17.46
N THR A 40 -42.87 -2.07 17.93
CA THR A 40 -44.24 -2.53 17.76
C THR A 40 -44.61 -2.30 16.30
N TYR A 41 -44.84 -3.42 15.63
CA TYR A 41 -45.12 -3.55 14.21
C TYR A 41 -46.57 -3.16 13.93
N SER A 42 -46.91 -1.87 14.02
CA SER A 42 -48.18 -1.32 13.52
C SER A 42 -48.24 0.18 13.83
N ASP A 43 -47.69 1.00 12.93
CA ASP A 43 -48.02 2.41 12.84
C ASP A 43 -48.74 2.58 11.48
N PRO A 44 -50.09 2.58 11.45
CA PRO A 44 -50.85 2.35 10.22
C PRO A 44 -51.10 3.60 9.36
N ASP A 45 -50.41 4.72 9.59
CA ASP A 45 -50.72 6.00 8.92
C ASP A 45 -49.56 6.62 8.10
N LEU A 46 -48.61 5.80 7.62
CA LEU A 46 -47.68 6.26 6.59
C LEU A 46 -48.01 5.61 5.24
N PRO A 47 -48.57 6.34 4.25
CA PRO A 47 -48.77 5.81 2.93
C PRO A 47 -47.39 5.51 2.31
N GLN A 48 -47.07 4.22 2.22
CA GLN A 48 -45.83 3.71 1.64
C GLN A 48 -45.89 3.81 0.11
N LEU A 49 -45.90 5.05 -0.41
CA LEU A 49 -45.99 5.38 -1.84
C LEU A 49 -44.65 5.80 -2.44
N LEU A 50 -43.59 5.08 -2.09
CA LEU A 50 -42.39 5.03 -2.93
C LEU A 50 -42.12 3.55 -3.23
N PRO A 51 -42.17 3.12 -4.51
CA PRO A 51 -41.69 1.79 -4.86
C PRO A 51 -40.21 1.73 -4.47
N LEU A 52 -39.92 1.06 -3.36
CA LEU A 52 -38.56 0.71 -3.01
C LEU A 52 -38.01 -0.10 -4.19
N PRO A 53 -36.84 0.27 -4.75
CA PRO A 53 -36.25 -0.52 -5.82
C PRO A 53 -36.18 -1.97 -5.31
N VAL A 54 -36.85 -2.86 -6.04
CA VAL A 54 -36.84 -4.30 -5.76
C VAL A 54 -35.37 -4.68 -5.66
N ARG A 55 -34.91 -5.05 -4.46
CA ARG A 55 -33.55 -5.55 -4.30
C ARG A 55 -33.37 -6.68 -5.31
N PRO A 56 -32.32 -6.67 -6.13
CA PRO A 56 -32.10 -7.72 -7.11
C PRO A 56 -32.16 -9.08 -6.39
N SER A 57 -32.86 -10.02 -7.01
CA SER A 57 -33.11 -11.38 -6.49
C SER A 57 -31.84 -12.12 -6.07
N SER A 58 -30.67 -11.71 -6.56
CA SER A 58 -29.36 -12.25 -6.13
C SER A 58 -29.00 -11.94 -4.68
N SER A 59 -29.69 -11.02 -4.00
CA SER A 59 -29.45 -10.71 -2.59
C SER A 59 -30.10 -11.72 -1.63
N TYR A 60 -31.02 -12.57 -2.14
CA TYR A 60 -31.69 -13.63 -1.36
C TYR A 60 -31.14 -15.02 -1.67
N GLU A 61 -30.24 -15.16 -2.64
CA GLU A 61 -29.49 -16.41 -2.78
C GLU A 61 -28.65 -16.59 -1.51
N PRO A 62 -28.79 -17.74 -0.82
CA PRO A 62 -27.86 -18.05 0.26
C PRO A 62 -26.47 -18.00 -0.38
N ARG A 63 -25.63 -17.07 0.12
CA ARG A 63 -24.22 -17.01 -0.29
C ARG A 63 -23.72 -18.45 -0.28
N PRO A 64 -23.05 -18.93 -1.35
CA PRO A 64 -22.53 -20.29 -1.35
C PRO A 64 -21.77 -20.46 -0.04
N LYS A 65 -22.21 -21.40 0.80
CA LYS A 65 -21.56 -21.68 2.07
C LYS A 65 -20.10 -21.89 1.71
N VAL A 66 -19.24 -20.94 2.08
CA VAL A 66 -17.81 -21.05 1.86
C VAL A 66 -17.46 -22.36 2.53
N LYS A 67 -17.06 -23.37 1.73
CA LYS A 67 -16.67 -24.67 2.27
C LYS A 67 -15.61 -24.33 3.31
N GLU A 68 -15.93 -24.55 4.59
CA GLU A 68 -14.99 -24.34 5.67
C GLU A 68 -13.78 -25.20 5.31
N HIS A 69 -12.71 -24.56 4.86
CA HIS A 69 -11.52 -25.28 4.46
C HIS A 69 -11.08 -26.05 5.70
N ALA A 70 -10.97 -27.38 5.57
CA ALA A 70 -10.53 -28.25 6.64
C ALA A 70 -9.29 -27.63 7.28
N GLN A 71 -9.45 -27.17 8.53
CA GLN A 71 -8.39 -26.52 9.26
C GLN A 71 -7.31 -27.57 9.47
N PHE A 72 -6.08 -27.30 9.02
CA PHE A 72 -4.95 -28.15 9.35
C PHE A 72 -4.73 -28.08 10.87
N THR A 73 -4.33 -29.19 11.47
CA THR A 73 -4.03 -29.21 12.91
C THR A 73 -2.88 -28.23 13.19
N GLN A 74 -2.97 -27.53 14.30
CA GLN A 74 -1.99 -26.51 14.68
C GLN A 74 -0.57 -27.10 14.78
N GLU A 75 -0.45 -28.34 15.26
CA GLU A 75 0.81 -29.09 15.33
C GLU A 75 1.47 -29.27 13.96
N VAL A 76 0.70 -29.55 12.91
CA VAL A 76 1.21 -29.71 11.54
C VAL A 76 1.65 -28.37 10.98
N LEU A 77 0.92 -27.29 11.29
CA LEU A 77 1.30 -25.93 10.88
C LEU A 77 2.63 -25.51 11.50
N GLU A 78 2.81 -25.74 12.80
CA GLU A 78 4.04 -25.39 13.52
C GLU A 78 5.24 -26.26 13.08
N ALA A 79 5.03 -27.54 12.82
CA ALA A 79 6.07 -28.42 12.29
C ALA A 79 6.46 -28.03 10.85
N MET A 80 5.48 -27.64 10.02
CA MET A 80 5.74 -27.18 8.66
C MET A 80 6.44 -25.83 8.65
N ALA A 81 6.05 -24.91 9.54
CA ALA A 81 6.73 -23.63 9.72
C ALA A 81 8.22 -23.83 10.03
N ARG A 82 8.52 -24.71 10.99
CA ARG A 82 9.90 -25.10 11.34
C ARG A 82 10.66 -25.70 10.15
N LYS A 83 10.05 -26.58 9.36
CA LYS A 83 10.68 -27.16 8.15
C LYS A 83 10.95 -26.12 7.07
N LEU A 84 10.07 -25.13 6.92
CA LEU A 84 10.23 -24.03 5.96
C LEU A 84 11.19 -22.94 6.45
N GLY A 85 11.64 -23.00 7.71
CA GLY A 85 12.47 -21.95 8.32
C GLY A 85 11.70 -20.65 8.56
N LEU A 86 10.38 -20.72 8.68
CA LEU A 86 9.51 -19.57 8.95
C LEU A 86 9.07 -19.58 10.41
N ASP A 87 9.25 -18.45 11.09
CA ASP A 87 8.64 -18.23 12.41
C ASP A 87 7.29 -17.51 12.24
N VAL A 88 6.25 -18.10 12.83
CA VAL A 88 4.85 -17.67 12.70
C VAL A 88 4.56 -16.41 13.52
N GLU A 89 5.38 -16.16 14.54
CA GLU A 89 5.30 -14.97 15.41
C GLU A 89 6.11 -13.80 14.84
N GLU A 90 7.32 -14.05 14.33
CA GLU A 90 8.15 -13.00 13.73
C GLU A 90 7.62 -12.54 12.35
N HIS A 91 7.04 -13.46 11.58
CA HIS A 91 6.61 -13.20 10.20
C HIS A 91 5.18 -13.70 9.95
N PRO A 92 4.15 -13.03 10.54
CA PRO A 92 2.75 -13.44 10.36
C PRO A 92 2.30 -13.33 8.89
N ASP A 93 2.92 -12.46 8.12
CA ASP A 93 2.64 -12.25 6.70
C ASP A 93 2.98 -13.46 5.83
N PHE A 94 3.83 -14.40 6.30
CA PHE A 94 4.21 -15.59 5.53
C PHE A 94 3.42 -16.84 5.90
N ARG A 95 2.37 -16.72 6.73
CA ARG A 95 1.45 -17.83 7.05
C ARG A 95 0.81 -18.43 5.80
N TRP A 96 0.63 -17.66 4.73
CA TRP A 96 0.09 -18.16 3.47
C TRP A 96 1.01 -19.17 2.78
N VAL A 97 2.33 -19.05 2.93
CA VAL A 97 3.31 -19.97 2.31
C VAL A 97 3.18 -21.37 2.92
N ILE A 98 3.00 -21.41 4.25
CA ILE A 98 2.76 -22.66 4.99
C ILE A 98 1.47 -23.31 4.49
N ARG A 99 0.40 -22.52 4.36
CA ARG A 99 -0.90 -22.99 3.87
C ARG A 99 -0.80 -23.50 2.42
N ASP A 100 -0.09 -22.78 1.56
CA ASP A 100 0.08 -23.12 0.15
C ASP A 100 0.84 -24.45 -0.01
N CYS A 101 1.92 -24.63 0.76
CA CYS A 101 2.67 -25.89 0.80
C CYS A 101 1.79 -27.09 1.19
N LEU A 102 0.97 -26.94 2.24
CA LEU A 102 0.06 -27.99 2.70
C LEU A 102 -1.07 -28.29 1.71
N LEU A 103 -1.55 -27.27 0.98
CA LEU A 103 -2.52 -27.45 -0.08
C LEU A 103 -1.90 -28.17 -1.28
N ALA A 104 -0.70 -27.78 -1.71
CA ALA A 104 0.02 -28.44 -2.79
C ALA A 104 0.30 -29.92 -2.49
N LEU A 105 0.70 -30.25 -1.25
CA LEU A 105 0.87 -31.64 -0.80
C LEU A 105 -0.45 -32.41 -0.87
N ARG A 106 -1.56 -31.79 -0.45
CA ARG A 106 -2.89 -32.41 -0.50
C ARG A 106 -3.38 -32.65 -1.93
N ASP A 107 -3.14 -31.70 -2.84
CA ASP A 107 -3.56 -31.81 -4.24
C ASP A 107 -2.84 -32.97 -4.94
N GLU A 108 -1.60 -33.27 -4.53
CA GLU A 108 -0.87 -34.47 -4.97
C GLU A 108 -1.28 -35.76 -4.24
N GLY A 109 -2.11 -35.69 -3.19
CA GLY A 109 -2.56 -36.85 -2.42
C GLY A 109 -1.66 -37.23 -1.24
N TRP A 110 -0.78 -36.33 -0.80
CA TRP A 110 0.05 -36.52 0.38
C TRP A 110 -0.62 -35.99 1.64
N THR A 111 -0.44 -36.72 2.74
CA THR A 111 -0.87 -36.33 4.08
C THR A 111 0.34 -36.14 4.99
N CYS A 112 0.29 -35.11 5.82
CA CYS A 112 1.36 -34.81 6.78
C CYS A 112 1.01 -35.37 8.14
N LYS A 113 1.90 -36.17 8.73
CA LYS A 113 1.81 -36.62 10.13
C LYS A 113 3.03 -36.09 10.89
N VAL A 114 2.78 -35.61 12.10
CA VAL A 114 3.87 -35.21 13.01
C VAL A 114 4.29 -36.43 13.81
N ARG A 115 5.57 -36.80 13.73
CA ARG A 115 6.15 -37.89 14.52
C ARG A 115 7.46 -37.40 15.14
N GLU A 116 7.59 -37.50 16.46
CA GLU A 116 8.80 -37.13 17.21
C GLU A 116 9.32 -35.70 16.94
N GLY A 117 8.43 -34.78 16.55
CA GLY A 117 8.77 -33.39 16.26
C GLY A 117 9.16 -33.11 14.80
N ASP A 118 9.24 -34.15 13.97
CA ASP A 118 9.46 -34.09 12.53
C ASP A 118 8.19 -34.41 11.73
N LEU A 119 8.18 -33.98 10.46
CA LEU A 119 7.08 -34.24 9.52
C LEU A 119 7.37 -35.50 8.71
N GLU A 120 6.48 -36.49 8.79
CA GLU A 120 6.44 -37.62 7.88
C GLU A 120 5.34 -37.39 6.83
N TYR A 121 5.70 -37.55 5.55
CA TYR A 121 4.77 -37.42 4.42
C TYR A 121 4.30 -38.81 3.99
N VAL A 122 2.99 -39.07 4.13
CA VAL A 122 2.38 -40.36 3.78
C VAL A 122 1.48 -40.20 2.56
N TYR A 123 1.76 -40.97 1.52
CA TYR A 123 0.95 -40.98 0.29
C TYR A 123 -0.35 -41.76 0.50
N ALA A 124 -1.50 -41.10 0.33
CA ALA A 124 -2.80 -41.69 0.64
C ALA A 124 -3.13 -42.94 -0.21
N HIS A 125 -2.56 -43.07 -1.41
CA HIS A 125 -2.91 -44.14 -2.35
C HIS A 125 -1.94 -45.34 -2.36
N ALA A 126 -0.73 -45.21 -1.81
CA ALA A 126 0.30 -46.26 -1.91
C ALA A 126 1.00 -46.59 -0.59
N ASP A 127 0.56 -46.00 0.52
CA ASP A 127 1.14 -46.16 1.87
C ASP A 127 2.68 -46.01 1.89
N LYS A 128 3.19 -45.15 0.99
CA LYS A 128 4.61 -44.80 0.91
C LYS A 128 4.83 -43.60 1.82
N SER A 129 5.68 -43.78 2.84
CA SER A 129 6.17 -42.71 3.69
C SER A 129 7.50 -42.17 3.16
N ARG A 130 7.66 -40.86 3.09
CA ARG A 130 8.93 -40.19 2.79
C ARG A 130 9.24 -39.14 3.86
N PRO A 131 10.52 -38.99 4.26
CA PRO A 131 10.95 -37.93 5.17
C PRO A 131 11.06 -36.57 4.46
N ASP A 132 11.39 -36.56 3.16
CA ASP A 132 11.58 -35.35 2.36
C ASP A 132 10.67 -35.34 1.13
N HIS A 133 10.16 -34.15 0.78
CA HIS A 133 9.26 -33.97 -0.35
C HIS A 133 9.71 -32.79 -1.25
N PRO A 134 9.77 -32.96 -2.58
CA PRO A 134 10.22 -31.91 -3.50
C PRO A 134 9.34 -30.64 -3.45
N ILE A 135 8.04 -30.79 -3.20
CA ILE A 135 7.14 -29.64 -2.96
C ILE A 135 7.67 -28.83 -1.77
N VAL A 136 8.03 -29.47 -0.67
CA VAL A 136 8.46 -28.80 0.55
C VAL A 136 9.80 -28.09 0.32
N GLU A 137 10.73 -28.73 -0.38
CA GLU A 137 11.99 -28.08 -0.79
C GLU A 137 11.76 -26.84 -1.68
N ALA A 138 10.81 -26.90 -2.60
CA ALA A 138 10.46 -25.77 -3.45
C ALA A 138 9.88 -24.60 -2.63
N HIS A 139 9.00 -24.91 -1.66
CA HIS A 139 8.41 -23.91 -0.77
C HIS A 139 9.43 -23.36 0.24
N GLN A 140 10.40 -24.17 0.67
CA GLN A 140 11.51 -23.72 1.51
C GLN A 140 12.38 -22.70 0.78
N LYS A 141 12.77 -22.98 -0.48
CA LYS A 141 13.51 -22.01 -1.31
C LYS A 141 12.70 -20.74 -1.57
N LEU A 142 11.38 -20.86 -1.71
CA LEU A 142 10.50 -19.70 -1.85
C LEU A 142 10.47 -18.87 -0.56
N ALA A 143 10.35 -19.52 0.60
CA ALA A 143 10.36 -18.87 1.91
C ALA A 143 11.68 -18.12 2.16
N GLU A 144 12.83 -18.74 1.87
CA GLU A 144 14.15 -18.11 1.98
C GLU A 144 14.26 -16.84 1.12
N ARG A 145 13.76 -16.88 -0.12
CA ARG A 145 13.74 -15.71 -1.02
C ARG A 145 12.81 -14.61 -0.50
N LEU A 146 11.65 -14.96 0.05
CA LEU A 146 10.73 -13.98 0.61
C LEU A 146 11.34 -13.28 1.84
N LEU A 147 12.00 -14.04 2.70
CA LEU A 147 12.72 -13.50 3.86
C LEU A 147 13.87 -12.57 3.43
N SER A 148 14.65 -12.94 2.41
CA SER A 148 15.72 -12.07 1.92
C SER A 148 15.17 -10.76 1.34
N VAL A 149 14.10 -10.84 0.55
CA VAL A 149 13.43 -9.65 0.00
C VAL A 149 12.84 -8.78 1.11
N GLN A 150 12.24 -9.36 2.14
CA GLN A 150 11.72 -8.58 3.26
C GLN A 150 12.83 -7.87 4.02
N LYS A 151 13.97 -8.53 4.28
CA LYS A 151 15.14 -7.90 4.90
C LYS A 151 15.67 -6.75 4.05
N GLU A 152 15.77 -6.93 2.74
CA GLU A 152 16.15 -5.85 1.82
C GLU A 152 15.16 -4.68 1.87
N LEU A 153 13.85 -4.96 1.88
CA LEU A 153 12.82 -3.93 1.98
C LEU A 153 12.91 -3.18 3.31
N GLN A 154 13.17 -3.86 4.41
CA GLN A 154 13.37 -3.23 5.71
C GLN A 154 14.58 -2.30 5.71
N LEU A 155 15.71 -2.73 5.14
CA LEU A 155 16.89 -1.88 4.98
C LEU A 155 16.60 -0.65 4.10
N LYS A 156 15.85 -0.85 3.02
CA LYS A 156 15.36 0.22 2.14
C LYS A 156 14.38 1.18 2.82
N HIS A 157 13.59 0.69 3.78
CA HIS A 157 12.71 1.51 4.60
C HIS A 157 13.47 2.34 5.64
N LEU A 158 14.59 1.82 6.14
CA LEU A 158 15.46 2.51 7.09
C LEU A 158 16.33 3.59 6.44
N ASP A 159 16.65 3.44 5.15
CA ASP A 159 17.48 4.40 4.41
C ASP A 159 16.64 5.62 3.92
N PRO A 160 16.82 6.82 4.50
CA PRO A 160 16.13 8.03 4.03
C PRO A 160 16.54 8.40 2.60
N HIS A 161 17.77 8.08 2.18
CA HIS A 161 18.24 8.34 0.82
C HIS A 161 17.55 7.41 -0.18
N TYR A 162 17.25 6.16 0.20
CA TYR A 162 16.49 5.25 -0.65
C TYR A 162 15.11 5.82 -0.96
N ARG A 163 14.43 6.43 0.02
CA ARG A 163 13.12 7.04 -0.20
C ARG A 163 13.19 8.19 -1.20
N VAL A 164 14.19 9.05 -1.10
CA VAL A 164 14.46 10.13 -2.07
C VAL A 164 14.69 9.57 -3.47
N ARG A 165 15.58 8.57 -3.60
CA ARG A 165 15.86 7.89 -4.88
C ARG A 165 14.60 7.29 -5.49
N TYR A 166 13.81 6.59 -4.67
CA TYR A 166 12.58 5.93 -5.12
C TYR A 166 11.54 6.93 -5.64
N LEU A 167 11.32 8.04 -4.93
CA LEU A 167 10.39 9.10 -5.36
C LEU A 167 10.82 9.72 -6.69
N VAL A 168 12.11 10.03 -6.84
CA VAL A 168 12.67 10.58 -8.08
C VAL A 168 12.55 9.57 -9.23
N TYR A 169 12.89 8.30 -8.98
CA TYR A 169 12.76 7.23 -9.97
C TYR A 169 11.33 7.10 -10.50
N LEU A 170 10.34 7.05 -9.60
CA LEU A 170 8.93 6.95 -9.98
C LEU A 170 8.47 8.15 -10.82
N ALA A 171 8.87 9.36 -10.41
CA ALA A 171 8.51 10.58 -11.12
C ALA A 171 9.05 10.61 -12.56
N ILE A 172 10.24 10.04 -12.78
CA ILE A 172 10.92 10.05 -14.06
C ILE A 172 10.42 8.93 -14.99
N MET A 173 10.16 7.74 -14.46
CA MET A 173 9.80 6.56 -15.27
C MET A 173 8.36 6.60 -15.80
N GLY A 174 7.46 7.31 -15.12
CA GLY A 174 6.04 7.39 -15.50
C GLY A 174 5.69 8.51 -16.48
N GLU A 175 6.63 9.41 -16.79
CA GLU A 175 6.31 10.68 -17.43
C GLU A 175 6.98 10.89 -18.79
N THR A 176 6.25 11.56 -19.68
CA THR A 176 6.73 11.90 -21.03
C THR A 176 7.25 13.32 -21.14
N ASP A 177 6.93 14.20 -20.18
CA ASP A 177 7.26 15.62 -20.21
C ASP A 177 8.00 16.04 -18.93
N VAL A 178 9.08 16.80 -19.09
CA VAL A 178 9.95 17.31 -18.01
C VAL A 178 9.12 18.09 -16.98
N ARG A 179 8.15 18.87 -17.44
CA ARG A 179 7.34 19.75 -16.59
C ARG A 179 6.42 18.98 -15.63
N ARG A 180 6.13 17.72 -15.94
CA ARG A 180 5.27 16.85 -15.12
C ARG A 180 6.07 16.05 -14.11
N VAL A 181 7.37 15.88 -14.34
CA VAL A 181 8.28 15.19 -13.41
C VAL A 181 8.38 15.97 -12.09
N THR A 182 8.45 17.29 -12.14
CA THR A 182 8.63 18.16 -10.96
C THR A 182 7.30 18.72 -10.46
N THR A 183 6.46 17.84 -9.89
CA THR A 183 5.23 18.28 -9.21
C THR A 183 5.54 18.96 -7.87
N PRO A 184 4.74 19.96 -7.43
CA PRO A 184 4.94 20.62 -6.13
C PRO A 184 4.92 19.62 -4.98
N LYS A 185 4.01 18.64 -5.03
CA LYS A 185 3.92 17.56 -4.05
C LYS A 185 5.20 16.72 -3.98
N LEU A 186 5.78 16.37 -5.13
CA LEU A 186 7.07 15.66 -5.15
C LEU A 186 8.16 16.49 -4.47
N VAL A 187 8.24 17.79 -4.77
CA VAL A 187 9.26 18.66 -4.17
C VAL A 187 9.09 18.76 -2.66
N GLU A 188 7.86 18.92 -2.17
CA GLU A 188 7.55 18.92 -0.73
C GLU A 188 7.97 17.59 -0.07
N ASP A 189 7.62 16.45 -0.69
CA ASP A 189 8.01 15.13 -0.18
C ASP A 189 9.55 14.98 -0.17
N LEU A 190 10.25 15.45 -1.21
CA LEU A 190 11.72 15.41 -1.27
C LEU A 190 12.36 16.30 -0.20
N MET A 191 11.82 17.50 0.04
CA MET A 191 12.31 18.40 1.08
C MET A 191 12.16 17.79 2.47
N GLN A 192 11.01 17.17 2.76
CA GLN A 192 10.78 16.48 4.04
C GLN A 192 11.75 15.32 4.26
N ASN A 193 12.04 14.51 3.22
CA ASN A 193 12.98 13.38 3.34
C ASN A 193 14.46 13.82 3.38
N LEU A 194 14.77 15.09 3.08
CA LEU A 194 16.11 15.69 3.17
C LEU A 194 16.26 16.60 4.39
N ASP A 195 15.31 16.57 5.33
CA ASP A 195 15.26 17.42 6.53
C ASP A 195 15.31 18.93 6.21
N VAL A 196 14.70 19.34 5.09
CA VAL A 196 14.56 20.75 4.67
C VAL A 196 13.12 21.20 4.88
N SER A 197 12.90 22.28 5.64
CA SER A 197 11.58 22.85 5.82
C SER A 197 11.19 23.74 4.63
N PRO A 198 10.04 23.48 3.95
CA PRO A 198 9.63 24.24 2.77
C PRO A 198 9.26 25.70 3.08
N SER A 199 8.95 26.01 4.34
CA SER A 199 8.60 27.37 4.77
C SER A 199 9.83 28.23 5.07
N ASP A 200 10.90 27.64 5.63
CA ASP A 200 12.07 28.41 6.08
C ASP A 200 13.09 28.56 4.95
N GLU A 201 13.21 27.57 4.07
CA GLU A 201 14.23 27.54 3.00
C GLU A 201 13.65 27.38 1.59
N PRO A 202 12.72 28.27 1.16
CA PRO A 202 12.10 28.18 -0.17
C PRO A 202 13.11 28.39 -1.32
N TYR A 203 14.26 29.00 -1.06
CA TYR A 203 15.29 29.23 -2.06
C TYR A 203 15.95 27.93 -2.55
N LEU A 204 15.88 26.83 -1.79
CA LEU A 204 16.42 25.53 -2.16
C LEU A 204 15.52 24.74 -3.14
N ILE A 205 14.24 25.13 -3.25
CA ILE A 205 13.27 24.50 -4.17
C ILE A 205 13.79 24.47 -5.60
N HIS A 206 14.42 25.56 -6.04
CA HIS A 206 14.95 25.65 -7.39
C HIS A 206 16.04 24.61 -7.65
N ARG A 207 16.94 24.38 -6.68
CA ARG A 207 18.01 23.38 -6.79
C ARG A 207 17.44 21.98 -6.94
N LEU A 208 16.51 21.61 -6.06
CA LEU A 208 15.84 20.31 -6.10
C LEU A 208 15.15 20.07 -7.44
N LYS A 209 14.44 21.08 -7.94
CA LYS A 209 13.78 21.03 -9.25
C LYS A 209 14.77 20.74 -10.37
N VAL A 210 15.87 21.50 -10.45
CA VAL A 210 16.90 21.32 -11.47
C VAL A 210 17.51 19.91 -11.39
N SER A 211 17.82 19.43 -10.20
CA SER A 211 18.37 18.09 -10.01
C SER A 211 17.44 16.99 -10.51
N VAL A 212 16.13 17.09 -10.27
CA VAL A 212 15.14 16.12 -10.78
C VAL A 212 15.03 16.20 -12.30
N GLU A 213 15.02 17.41 -12.88
CA GLU A 213 15.00 17.61 -14.34
C GLU A 213 16.26 17.02 -15.00
N ASP A 214 17.44 17.20 -14.40
CA ASP A 214 18.69 16.61 -14.88
C ASP A 214 18.65 15.08 -14.85
N CYS A 215 18.05 14.48 -13.82
CA CYS A 215 17.84 13.03 -13.76
C CYS A 215 16.91 12.56 -14.90
N TYR A 216 15.83 13.30 -15.19
CA TYR A 216 14.96 13.01 -16.33
C TYR A 216 15.70 13.12 -17.67
N PHE A 217 16.52 14.15 -17.87
CA PHE A 217 17.30 14.28 -19.11
C PHE A 217 18.35 13.18 -19.25
N ARG A 218 18.97 12.74 -18.14
CA ARG A 218 19.84 11.56 -18.13
C ARG A 218 19.08 10.29 -18.55
N MET A 219 17.85 10.11 -18.07
CA MET A 219 16.99 9.00 -18.52
C MET A 219 16.75 9.05 -20.03
N ARG A 220 16.36 10.23 -20.54
CA ARG A 220 16.05 10.40 -21.96
C ARG A 220 17.27 10.18 -22.86
N ARG A 221 18.48 10.54 -22.40
CA ARG A 221 19.72 10.34 -23.16
C ARG A 221 20.21 8.89 -23.13
N ASN A 222 20.20 8.26 -21.96
CA ASN A 222 20.80 6.93 -21.77
C ASN A 222 19.82 5.77 -22.03
N GLY A 223 18.51 6.05 -22.01
CA GLY A 223 17.44 5.08 -22.13
C GLY A 223 16.95 4.58 -20.77
N ALA A 224 15.63 4.37 -20.66
CA ALA A 224 14.96 3.95 -19.41
C ALA A 224 15.49 2.62 -18.84
N HIS A 225 16.00 1.73 -19.69
CA HIS A 225 16.56 0.44 -19.30
C HIS A 225 17.88 0.52 -18.51
N LYS A 226 18.59 1.66 -18.57
CA LYS A 226 19.86 1.86 -17.84
C LYS A 226 19.67 2.56 -16.50
N ILE A 227 18.47 3.08 -16.24
CA ILE A 227 18.18 3.78 -14.99
C ILE A 227 17.52 2.82 -14.02
N THR A 228 18.14 2.67 -12.87
CA THR A 228 17.63 1.93 -11.70
C THR A 228 17.39 2.90 -10.56
N ILE A 229 16.72 2.44 -9.51
CA ILE A 229 16.50 3.23 -8.29
C ILE A 229 17.83 3.68 -7.69
N ASP A 230 18.85 2.82 -7.72
CA ASP A 230 20.15 3.12 -7.10
C ASP A 230 20.99 4.12 -7.90
N ASN A 231 20.74 4.26 -9.21
CA ASN A 231 21.53 5.12 -10.10
C ASN A 231 20.73 6.32 -10.64
N CYS A 232 19.49 6.53 -10.19
CA CYS A 232 18.66 7.60 -10.72
C CYS A 232 19.14 8.99 -10.25
N ILE A 233 19.55 9.10 -8.99
CA ILE A 233 20.02 10.34 -8.38
C ILE A 233 21.08 10.04 -7.33
N ASP A 234 22.12 10.88 -7.31
CA ASP A 234 23.12 10.88 -6.25
C ASP A 234 22.66 11.83 -5.14
N VAL A 235 22.11 11.24 -4.08
CA VAL A 235 21.54 11.97 -2.94
C VAL A 235 22.63 12.67 -2.12
N GLU A 236 23.82 12.07 -2.01
CA GLU A 236 24.92 12.65 -1.23
C GLU A 236 25.44 13.92 -1.92
N SER A 237 25.64 13.86 -3.24
CA SER A 237 25.97 15.05 -4.01
C SER A 237 24.88 16.11 -3.94
N LEU A 238 23.60 15.71 -3.95
CA LEU A 238 22.49 16.65 -3.79
C LEU A 238 22.53 17.37 -2.44
N ILE A 239 22.74 16.65 -1.34
CA ILE A 239 22.84 17.22 0.01
C ILE A 239 23.99 18.24 0.08
N VAL A 240 25.17 17.88 -0.42
CA VAL A 240 26.33 18.79 -0.44
C VAL A 240 26.01 20.07 -1.22
N ASN A 241 25.35 19.93 -2.37
CA ASN A 241 24.96 21.10 -3.18
C ASN A 241 23.93 21.99 -2.47
N LEU A 242 22.98 21.41 -1.73
CA LEU A 242 22.01 22.17 -0.93
C LEU A 242 22.72 22.95 0.18
N GLU A 243 23.69 22.35 0.86
CA GLU A 243 24.49 23.03 1.89
C GLU A 243 25.35 24.18 1.31
N LEU A 244 25.94 23.98 0.14
CA LEU A 244 26.68 25.04 -0.55
C LEU A 244 25.78 26.23 -0.90
N ASP A 245 24.55 25.96 -1.35
CA ASP A 245 23.56 26.99 -1.63
C ASP A 245 23.08 27.70 -0.35
N ARG A 246 22.89 26.97 0.76
CA ARG A 246 22.59 27.55 2.09
C ARG A 246 23.67 28.55 2.50
N VAL A 247 24.93 28.15 2.48
CA VAL A 247 26.06 29.01 2.83
C VAL A 247 26.17 30.19 1.86
N GLY A 248 25.96 29.95 0.56
CA GLY A 248 25.98 30.98 -0.48
C GLY A 248 24.87 32.02 -0.31
N PHE A 249 23.68 31.60 0.14
CA PHE A 249 22.56 32.48 0.45
C PHE A 249 22.82 33.29 1.71
N MET A 250 23.30 32.67 2.78
CA MET A 250 23.65 33.36 4.02
C MET A 250 24.68 34.47 3.81
N LYS A 251 25.70 34.23 2.98
CA LYS A 251 26.72 35.23 2.60
C LYS A 251 26.18 36.43 1.81
N LYS A 252 25.03 36.28 1.14
CA LYS A 252 24.41 37.37 0.36
C LYS A 252 23.51 38.26 1.22
N ILE A 253 23.12 37.78 2.40
CA ILE A 253 22.20 38.46 3.31
C ILE A 253 22.95 39.08 4.49
N SER A 254 24.12 38.54 4.84
CA SER A 254 25.12 39.16 5.74
C SER A 254 25.81 40.35 5.09
#